data_AF-A0A645HKB0-F1
#
_entry.id   AF-A0A645HKB0-F1
#
_cell.length_a   1.000
_cell.length_b   1.000
_cell.length_c   1.000
_cell.angle_alpha   90.00
_cell.angle_beta   90.00
_cell.angle_gamma   90.00
#
_symmetry.space_group_name_H-M   'P 1'
#
loop_
_entity.id
_entity.type
_entity.pdbx_description
1 polymer ?
#
loop_
_entity_poly.entity_id
_entity_poly.type
_entity_poly.pdbx_seq_one_letter_code
_entity_poly.pdbx_strand_id
1 'polypeptide(L)'
;MFSIDENNSLESEKLDAYETILRVYPGINEHIDMIHYQITVPEKASVAINGFIAETVTPVKNLYLVGTDVDDRSMGITRAAYSVVKLIAVLRKEQILNS
;
A
#
# COMPACT_ATOMS: atom_id res chain seq x y z
N MET A 1 -9.95 -0.04 -8.46
CA MET A 1 -9.73 -1.28 -7.67
C MET A 1 -10.95 -2.13 -7.89
N PHE A 2 -10.80 -3.32 -8.47
CA PHE A 2 -11.89 -4.29 -8.54
C PHE A 2 -11.94 -5.03 -7.21
N SER A 3 -13.12 -5.12 -6.60
CA SER A 3 -13.31 -5.90 -5.38
C SER A 3 -13.69 -7.31 -5.81
N ILE A 4 -12.98 -8.31 -5.29
CA ILE A 4 -13.32 -9.71 -5.51
C ILE A 4 -14.52 -10.03 -4.63
N ASP A 5 -15.61 -10.51 -5.22
CA ASP A 5 -16.72 -11.11 -4.47
C ASP A 5 -16.28 -12.49 -3.95
N GLU A 6 -16.50 -12.77 -2.67
CA GLU A 6 -16.18 -14.05 -2.05
C GLU A 6 -16.93 -15.24 -2.66
N ASN A 7 -18.05 -14.97 -3.33
CA ASN A 7 -18.86 -15.96 -4.05
C ASN A 7 -18.34 -16.23 -5.48
N ASN A 8 -17.42 -15.40 -5.97
CA ASN A 8 -16.88 -15.51 -7.32
C ASN A 8 -15.50 -16.18 -7.31
N SER A 9 -15.20 -16.89 -8.41
CA SER A 9 -13.86 -17.40 -8.63
C SER A 9 -12.91 -16.25 -8.98
N LEU A 10 -11.64 -16.38 -8.59
CA LEU A 10 -10.61 -15.43 -9.00
C LEU A 10 -10.51 -15.29 -10.53
N GLU A 11 -10.74 -16.37 -11.27
CA GLU A 11 -10.67 -16.36 -12.74
C GLU A 11 -11.84 -15.60 -13.36
N SER A 12 -13.05 -15.70 -12.80
CA SER A 12 -14.19 -14.88 -13.24
C SER A 12 -13.94 -13.39 -13.01
N GLU A 13 -13.35 -13.02 -11.86
CA GLU A 13 -13.03 -11.62 -11.55
C GLU A 13 -11.95 -11.05 -12.49
N LYS A 14 -10.93 -11.85 -12.82
CA LYS A 14 -9.91 -11.46 -13.82
C LYS A 14 -10.54 -11.22 -15.19
N LEU A 15 -11.44 -12.10 -15.61
CA LEU A 15 -12.13 -11.99 -16.89
C LEU A 15 -13.02 -10.74 -16.93
N ASP A 16 -13.81 -10.50 -15.88
CA ASP A 16 -14.69 -9.33 -15.80
C ASP A 16 -13.90 -8.00 -15.80
N ALA A 17 -12.75 -7.96 -15.12
CA ALA A 17 -11.85 -6.83 -15.16
C ALA A 17 -11.28 -6.59 -16.57
N TYR A 18 -10.88 -7.67 -17.25
CA TYR A 18 -10.36 -7.61 -18.62
C TYR A 18 -11.42 -7.14 -19.62
N GLU A 19 -12.61 -7.75 -19.61
CA GLU A 19 -13.73 -7.38 -20.48
C GLU A 19 -14.19 -5.94 -20.23
N THR A 20 -14.08 -5.45 -19.00
CA THR A 20 -14.33 -4.04 -18.68
C THR A 20 -13.34 -3.11 -19.38
N ILE A 21 -12.05 -3.47 -19.44
CA ILE A 21 -11.05 -2.69 -20.19
C ILE A 21 -11.39 -2.69 -21.69
N LEU A 22 -11.73 -3.83 -22.28
CA LEU A 22 -12.08 -3.94 -23.71
C LEU A 22 -13.35 -3.15 -24.05
N ARG A 23 -14.34 -3.14 -23.15
CA ARG A 23 -15.57 -2.36 -23.32
C ARG A 23 -15.30 -0.86 -23.33
N VAL A 24 -14.37 -0.37 -22.51
CA VAL A 24 -14.00 1.05 -22.45
C VAL A 24 -13.07 1.44 -23.61
N TYR A 25 -12.15 0.54 -24.00
CA TYR A 25 -11.19 0.75 -25.07
C TYR A 25 -11.27 -0.39 -26.10
N PRO A 26 -12.25 -0.36 -27.02
CA PRO A 26 -12.37 -1.38 -28.04
C PRO A 26 -11.11 -1.49 -28.91
N GLY A 27 -10.65 -2.72 -29.17
CA GLY A 27 -9.48 -3.00 -30.00
C GLY A 27 -8.12 -2.86 -29.30
N ILE A 28 -8.07 -2.40 -28.05
CA ILE A 28 -6.80 -2.25 -27.32
C ILE A 28 -6.05 -3.58 -27.16
N ASN A 29 -6.78 -4.71 -27.18
CA ASN A 29 -6.23 -6.06 -27.13
C ASN A 29 -5.22 -6.37 -28.25
N GLU A 30 -5.31 -5.70 -29.40
CA GLU A 30 -4.34 -5.84 -30.49
C GLU A 30 -2.99 -5.17 -30.18
N HIS A 31 -2.93 -4.40 -29.10
CA HIS A 31 -1.75 -3.65 -28.64
C HIS A 31 -1.30 -4.05 -27.23
N ILE A 32 -1.83 -5.15 -26.67
CA ILE A 32 -1.41 -5.67 -25.36
C ILE A 32 -0.27 -6.68 -25.55
N ASP A 33 0.93 -6.31 -25.10
CA ASP A 33 2.08 -7.21 -25.09
C ASP A 33 2.09 -8.16 -23.87
N MET A 34 1.51 -7.72 -22.74
CA MET A 34 1.49 -8.48 -21.49
C MET A 34 0.28 -8.11 -20.62
N ILE A 35 -0.31 -9.13 -20.00
CA ILE A 35 -1.33 -8.96 -18.95
C ILE A 35 -0.75 -9.44 -17.61
N HIS A 36 -0.72 -8.56 -16.62
CA HIS A 36 -0.31 -8.89 -15.26
C HIS A 36 -1.45 -8.61 -14.28
N TYR A 37 -1.86 -9.64 -13.52
CA TYR A 37 -2.85 -9.52 -12.47
C TYR A 37 -2.17 -9.47 -11.11
N GLN A 38 -2.24 -8.31 -10.45
CA GLN A 38 -1.82 -8.17 -9.06
C GLN A 38 -3.00 -8.43 -8.13
N ILE A 39 -2.91 -9.52 -7.36
CA ILE A 39 -3.94 -9.90 -6.39
C ILE A 39 -3.44 -9.52 -5.01
N THR A 40 -4.04 -8.49 -4.42
CA THR A 40 -3.73 -8.09 -3.04
C THR A 40 -4.55 -8.94 -2.10
N VAL A 41 -3.91 -9.90 -1.41
CA VAL A 41 -4.55 -10.62 -0.32
C VAL A 41 -4.63 -9.67 0.89
N PRO A 42 -5.82 -9.47 1.49
CA PRO A 42 -6.02 -8.55 2.62
C PRO A 42 -5.06 -8.77 3.80
N GLU A 43 -4.53 -9.98 3.96
CA GLU A 43 -3.58 -10.31 5.03
C GLU A 43 -2.30 -9.46 5.01
N LYS A 44 -1.89 -8.94 3.82
CA LYS A 44 -0.74 -8.02 3.68
C LYS A 44 -1.11 -6.54 3.78
N ALA A 45 -2.40 -6.25 3.88
CA ALA A 45 -2.93 -4.92 4.15
C ALA A 45 -3.77 -5.05 5.42
N SER A 46 -3.13 -5.41 6.54
CA SER A 46 -3.79 -5.59 7.84
C SER A 46 -4.32 -4.24 8.35
N VAL A 47 -5.37 -3.74 7.73
CA VAL A 47 -6.35 -2.88 8.38
C VAL A 47 -7.10 -3.84 9.30
N ALA A 48 -6.51 -4.12 10.47
CA ALA A 48 -7.22 -4.84 11.51
C ALA A 48 -8.47 -4.00 11.86
N ILE A 49 -9.57 -4.65 12.24
CA ILE A 49 -10.81 -3.97 12.62
C ILE A 49 -10.55 -2.96 13.78
N ASN A 50 -9.51 -3.23 14.59
CA ASN A 50 -8.95 -2.33 15.60
C ASN A 50 -7.48 -1.94 15.31
N GLY A 51 -7.08 -1.97 14.04
CA GLY A 51 -5.73 -1.63 13.60
C GLY A 51 -5.53 -0.12 13.69
N PHE A 52 -4.42 0.29 14.26
CA PHE A 52 -3.97 1.67 14.24
C PHE A 52 -2.68 1.76 13.42
N ILE A 53 -2.49 2.90 12.75
CA ILE A 53 -1.21 3.22 12.13
C ILE A 53 -0.21 3.41 13.26
N ALA A 54 0.89 2.66 13.22
CA ALA A 54 1.88 2.74 14.27
C ALA A 54 2.55 4.13 14.28
N GLU A 55 2.99 4.59 15.45
CA GLU A 55 3.76 5.82 15.55
C GLU A 55 5.25 5.56 15.32
N THR A 56 5.95 6.59 14.82
CA THR A 56 7.41 6.51 14.58
C THR A 56 8.21 6.24 15.86
N VAL A 57 7.74 6.75 17.00
CA VAL A 57 8.39 6.58 18.31
C VAL A 57 7.74 5.43 19.06
N THR A 58 8.54 4.46 19.48
CA THR A 58 8.04 3.34 20.29
C THR A 58 8.30 3.57 21.78
N PRO A 59 7.62 2.83 22.68
CA PRO A 59 7.96 2.82 24.11
C PRO A 59 9.36 2.27 24.41
N VAL A 60 9.99 1.58 23.47
CA VAL A 60 11.33 1.01 23.63
C VAL A 60 12.36 2.06 23.21
N LYS A 61 13.25 2.40 24.14
CA LYS A 61 14.30 3.41 23.90
C LYS A 61 15.16 3.03 22.70
N ASN A 62 15.42 4.00 21.83
CA ASN A 62 16.22 3.86 20.61
C ASN A 62 15.66 2.85 19.59
N LEU A 63 14.38 2.48 19.71
CA LEU A 63 13.66 1.69 18.71
C LEU A 63 12.60 2.58 18.05
N TYR A 64 12.71 2.73 16.73
CA TYR A 64 11.82 3.55 15.93
C TYR A 64 11.23 2.74 14.79
N LEU A 65 10.02 3.12 14.36
CA LEU A 65 9.32 2.48 13.26
C LEU A 65 9.32 3.40 12.04
N VAL A 66 9.51 2.82 10.86
CA VAL A 66 9.37 3.49 9.56
C VAL A 66 8.77 2.49 8.56
N GLY A 67 8.08 2.99 7.55
CA GLY A 67 7.41 2.17 6.53
C GLY A 67 6.00 2.67 6.22
N THR A 68 5.31 1.94 5.35
CA THR A 68 3.95 2.28 4.89
C THR A 68 2.86 2.13 5.94
N ASP A 69 3.17 1.50 7.07
CA ASP A 69 2.21 1.26 8.15
C ASP A 69 2.46 2.17 9.37
N VAL A 70 3.32 3.19 9.21
CA VAL A 70 3.82 4.05 10.29
C VAL A 70 3.55 5.55 10.04
N ASP A 71 2.96 5.88 8.90
CA ASP A 71 2.56 7.25 8.57
C ASP A 71 1.15 7.23 7.97
N ASP A 72 0.29 8.14 8.41
CA ASP A 72 -1.10 8.22 7.98
C ASP A 72 -1.27 9.04 6.69
N ARG A 73 -0.21 9.70 6.23
CA ARG A 73 -0.24 10.55 5.03
C ARG A 73 0.13 9.76 3.78
N SER A 74 -0.57 10.00 2.68
CA SER A 74 -0.30 9.41 1.35
C SER A 74 -0.47 7.88 1.30
N MET A 75 0.06 7.20 0.28
CA MET A 75 0.07 5.73 0.11
C MET A 75 1.40 5.26 -0.51
N GLY A 76 1.76 3.98 -0.33
CA GLY A 76 2.91 3.37 -0.99
C GLY A 76 4.25 4.03 -0.66
N ILE A 77 5.14 4.13 -1.65
CA ILE A 77 6.52 4.63 -1.46
C ILE A 77 6.55 6.05 -0.86
N THR A 78 5.62 6.92 -1.26
CA THR A 78 5.53 8.29 -0.73
C THR A 78 5.26 8.30 0.77
N ARG A 79 4.39 7.41 1.25
CA ARG A 79 4.11 7.25 2.69
C ARG A 79 5.33 6.74 3.44
N ALA A 80 6.04 5.74 2.90
CA ALA A 80 7.28 5.25 3.48
C ALA A 80 8.33 6.38 3.59
N ALA A 81 8.46 7.23 2.56
CA ALA A 81 9.36 8.37 2.60
C ALA A 81 8.99 9.38 3.70
N TYR A 82 7.70 9.70 3.86
CA TYR A 82 7.24 10.59 4.94
C TYR A 82 7.58 10.04 6.34
N SER A 83 7.46 8.72 6.55
CA SER A 83 7.83 8.10 7.82
C SER A 83 9.32 8.30 8.16
N VAL A 84 10.20 8.26 7.16
CA VAL A 84 11.64 8.51 7.33
C VAL A 84 11.91 9.99 7.64
N VAL A 85 11.23 10.91 6.96
CA VAL A 85 11.33 12.35 7.26
C VAL A 85 10.89 12.64 8.70
N LYS A 86 9.80 12.02 9.15
CA LYS A 86 9.31 12.12 10.54
C LYS A 86 10.35 11.59 11.53
N LEU A 87 10.97 10.43 11.25
CA LEU A 87 12.06 9.90 12.07
C LEU A 87 13.24 10.87 12.17
N ILE A 88 13.70 11.44 11.06
CA ILE A 88 14.81 12.40 11.06
C ILE A 88 14.49 13.61 11.95
N ALA A 89 13.25 14.12 11.90
CA ALA A 89 12.81 15.21 12.76
C ALA A 89 12.82 14.84 14.25
N VAL A 90 12.38 13.62 14.59
CA VAL A 90 12.43 13.08 15.96
C VAL A 90 13.88 13.00 16.45
N LEU A 91 14.77 12.38 15.66
CA LEU A 91 16.17 12.19 16.05
C LEU A 91 16.93 13.52 16.22
N ARG A 92 16.60 14.54 15.42
CA ARG A 92 17.11 15.90 15.61
C ARG A 92 16.60 16.54 16.90
N LYS A 93 15.31 16.40 17.20
CA LYS A 93 14.71 16.91 18.45
C LYS A 93 15.33 16.25 19.68
N GLU A 94 15.66 14.97 19.58
CA GLU A 94 16.33 14.19 20.63
C GLU A 94 17.86 14.41 20.68
N GLN A 95 18.39 15.28 19.82
CA GLN A 95 19.83 15.60 19.71
C GLN A 95 20.71 14.36 19.43
N ILE A 96 20.13 13.33 18.82
CA ILE A 96 20.85 12.14 18.35
C ILE A 96 21.54 12.43 17.01
N LEU A 97 20.87 13.22 16.15
CA LEU A 97 21.44 13.74 14.92
C LEU A 97 21.80 15.21 15.10
N ASN A 98 23.01 15.58 14.71
CA ASN A 98 23.45 16.97 14.65
C ASN A 98 22.76 17.69 13.47
N SER A 99 22.51 18.99 13.64
CA SER A 99 21.84 19.89 12.70
C SER A 99 22.29 19.73 11.25
#